data_AF-A0A377U0Q1-F1
#
_entry.id   AF-A0A377U0Q1-F1
#
_cell.length_a   1.000
_cell.length_b   1.000
_cell.length_c   1.000
_cell.angle_alpha   90.00
_cell.angle_beta   90.00
_cell.angle_gamma   90.00
#
_symmetry.space_group_name_H-M   'P 1'
#
loop_
_entity.id
_entity.type
_entity.pdbx_description
1 polymer ?
#
loop_
_entity_poly.entity_id
_entity_poly.type
_entity_poly.pdbx_seq_one_letter_code
_entity_poly.pdbx_strand_id
1 'polypeptide(L)'
;MNPSTVKRCLVGAVLAIAATLPGFQQLHTSVEGLKLIADYEGCRLQPYQCDAGVWTDGIGNTSGVVPGRPSRKGRPPGVSSPTF
;
A
#
# COMPACT_ATOMS: atom_id res chain seq x y z
N MET A 1 -16.65 -22.45 -4.62
CA MET A 1 -16.06 -21.13 -4.89
C MET A 1 -14.83 -20.99 -3.99
N ASN A 2 -13.62 -21.06 -4.54
CA ASN A 2 -12.40 -20.93 -3.74
C ASN A 2 -12.37 -19.53 -3.13
N PRO A 3 -12.35 -19.38 -1.79
CA PRO A 3 -12.15 -18.07 -1.20
C PRO A 3 -10.72 -17.68 -1.54
N SER A 4 -10.54 -16.83 -2.56
CA SER A 4 -9.29 -16.16 -2.79
C SER A 4 -8.97 -15.44 -1.47
N THR A 5 -8.03 -15.98 -0.71
CA THR A 5 -7.52 -15.38 0.52
C THR A 5 -6.86 -14.07 0.11
N VAL A 6 -7.67 -13.02 -0.04
CA VAL A 6 -7.19 -11.65 -0.17
C VAL A 6 -6.45 -11.41 1.13
N LYS A 7 -5.11 -11.47 1.08
CA LYS A 7 -4.27 -11.17 2.23
C LYS A 7 -4.42 -9.68 2.52
N ARG A 8 -5.43 -9.35 3.32
CA ARG A 8 -5.73 -8.00 3.79
C ARG A 8 -4.69 -7.60 4.82
N CYS A 9 -4.18 -6.39 4.73
CA CYS A 9 -3.30 -5.84 5.76
C CYS A 9 -4.14 -5.36 6.94
N LEU A 10 -3.55 -5.38 8.14
CA LEU A 10 -4.15 -4.74 9.31
C LEU A 10 -3.86 -3.24 9.23
N VAL A 11 -4.85 -2.44 8.81
CA VAL A 11 -4.75 -0.97 8.66
C VAL A 11 -4.17 -0.32 9.93
N GLY A 12 -4.66 -0.72 11.11
CA GLY A 12 -4.14 -0.21 12.39
C GLY A 12 -2.65 -0.51 12.60
N ALA A 13 -2.17 -1.68 12.17
CA ALA A 13 -0.74 -2.02 12.25
C ALA A 13 0.09 -1.21 11.24
N VAL A 14 -0.44 -0.96 10.03
CA VAL A 14 0.22 -0.12 9.04
C VAL A 14 0.36 1.31 9.54
N LEU A 15 -0.70 1.89 10.12
CA LEU A 15 -0.66 3.24 10.70
C LEU A 15 0.30 3.33 11.89
N ALA A 16 0.33 2.31 12.76
CA ALA A 16 1.28 2.27 13.87
C ALA A 16 2.73 2.25 13.39
N ILE A 17 3.04 1.49 12.34
CA ILE A 17 4.38 1.49 11.73
C ILE A 17 4.65 2.84 11.04
N ALA A 18 3.68 3.39 10.32
CA ALA A 18 3.83 4.69 9.64
C ALA A 18 4.17 5.81 10.62
N ALA A 19 3.59 5.79 11.81
CA ALA A 19 3.87 6.75 12.88
C ALA A 19 5.34 6.74 13.36
N THR A 20 6.10 5.68 13.07
CA THR A 20 7.54 5.58 13.37
C THR A 20 8.46 6.11 12.27
N LEU A 21 7.92 6.46 11.09
CA LEU A 21 8.72 6.88 9.95
C LEU A 21 9.15 8.35 10.06
N PRO A 22 10.40 8.69 9.68
CA PRO A 22 10.83 10.07 9.56
C PRO A 22 10.04 10.73 8.42
N GLY A 23 9.24 11.74 8.75
CA GLY A 23 8.35 12.41 7.82
C GLY A 23 6.86 12.23 8.11
N PHE A 24 6.48 11.34 9.04
CA PHE A 24 5.07 11.21 9.45
C PHE A 24 4.50 12.55 9.99
N GLN A 25 5.33 13.34 10.66
CA GLN A 25 4.98 14.67 11.18
C GLN A 25 4.71 15.72 10.10
N GLN A 26 5.05 15.44 8.83
CA GLN A 26 4.76 16.33 7.70
C GLN A 26 3.34 16.11 7.15
N LEU A 27 2.63 15.07 7.59
CA LEU A 27 1.25 14.84 7.18
C LEU A 27 0.32 15.77 7.94
N HIS A 28 -0.49 16.52 7.18
CA HIS A 28 -1.55 17.37 7.72
C HIS A 28 -2.85 16.60 8.00
N THR A 29 -2.94 15.34 7.56
CA THR A 29 -4.11 14.49 7.76
C THR A 29 -4.06 13.85 9.15
N SER A 30 -5.15 13.92 9.91
CA SER A 30 -5.23 13.29 11.23
C SER A 30 -5.15 11.76 11.16
N VAL A 31 -4.88 11.11 12.28
CA VAL A 31 -4.84 9.64 12.36
C VAL A 31 -6.19 9.04 11.97
N GLU A 32 -7.29 9.65 12.38
CA GLU A 32 -8.65 9.25 12.02
C GLU A 32 -8.90 9.42 10.52
N GLY A 33 -8.39 10.50 9.92
CA GLY A 33 -8.46 10.73 8.47
C GLY A 33 -7.65 9.68 7.70
N LEU A 34 -6.45 9.34 8.18
CA LEU A 34 -5.62 8.29 7.57
C LEU A 34 -6.26 6.91 7.67
N LYS A 35 -6.91 6.62 8.80
CA LYS A 35 -7.71 5.40 8.95
C LYS A 35 -8.87 5.37 7.97
N LEU A 36 -9.60 6.47 7.84
CA LEU A 36 -10.72 6.59 6.91
C LEU A 36 -10.27 6.33 5.46
N ILE A 37 -9.18 6.98 5.03
CA ILE A 37 -8.59 6.77 3.69
C ILE A 37 -8.22 5.29 3.50
N ALA A 38 -7.50 4.71 4.46
CA ALA A 38 -7.06 3.33 4.37
C ALA A 38 -8.23 2.31 4.37
N ASP A 39 -9.32 2.62 5.06
CA ASP A 39 -10.54 1.80 5.06
C ASP A 39 -11.28 1.88 3.71
N TYR A 40 -11.30 3.05 3.05
CA TYR A 40 -11.90 3.22 1.71
C TYR A 40 -11.07 2.59 0.60
N GLU A 41 -9.75 2.77 0.61
CA GLU A 41 -8.84 2.14 -0.37
C GLU A 41 -8.76 0.62 -0.15
N GLY A 42 -8.84 0.19 1.11
CA GLY A 42 -8.46 -1.15 1.53
C GLY A 42 -6.94 -1.38 1.40
N CYS A 43 -6.48 -2.53 1.90
CA CYS A 43 -5.07 -2.92 1.72
C CYS A 43 -4.93 -4.26 1.00
N ARG A 44 -4.24 -4.24 -0.15
CA ARG A 44 -4.00 -5.43 -1.00
C ARG A 44 -2.50 -5.68 -1.18
N LEU A 45 -2.02 -6.79 -0.63
CA LEU A 45 -0.60 -7.20 -0.76
C LEU A 45 -0.23 -7.73 -2.15
N GLN A 46 -1.23 -8.11 -2.95
CA GLN A 46 -1.03 -8.55 -4.32
C GLN A 46 -1.38 -7.40 -5.26
N PRO A 47 -0.49 -7.02 -6.20
CA PRO A 47 -0.81 -6.07 -7.24
C PRO A 47 -2.07 -6.46 -8.01
N TYR A 48 -2.92 -5.47 -8.27
CA TYR A 48 -4.13 -5.60 -9.07
C TYR A 48 -4.20 -4.43 -10.07
N GLN A 49 -4.98 -4.58 -11.13
CA GLN A 49 -5.33 -3.44 -11.98
C GLN A 49 -6.60 -2.79 -11.44
N CYS A 50 -6.56 -1.48 -11.22
CA CYS A 50 -7.76 -0.70 -10.96
C CYS A 50 -8.58 -0.51 -12.26
N ASP A 51 -9.77 0.06 -12.17
CA ASP A 51 -10.66 0.26 -13.33
C ASP A 51 -10.06 1.18 -14.40
N ALA A 52 -9.06 2.00 -14.03
CA ALA A 52 -8.29 2.81 -14.97
C ALA A 52 -7.12 2.06 -15.65
N GLY A 53 -6.98 0.75 -15.40
CA GLY A 53 -5.92 -0.10 -15.96
C GLY A 53 -4.53 0.08 -15.33
N VAL A 54 -4.42 0.86 -14.24
CA VAL A 54 -3.17 1.14 -13.54
C VAL A 54 -2.90 0.04 -12.50
N TRP A 55 -1.65 -0.39 -12.40
CA TRP A 55 -1.22 -1.35 -11.39
C TRP A 55 -1.16 -0.70 -10.00
N THR A 56 -1.86 -1.31 -9.05
CA THR A 56 -2.03 -0.81 -7.69
C THR A 56 -1.72 -1.90 -6.67
N ASP A 57 -1.05 -1.54 -5.57
CA ASP A 57 -0.82 -2.42 -4.42
C ASP A 57 -0.89 -1.64 -3.09
N GLY A 58 -0.76 -2.34 -1.96
CA GLY A 58 -0.81 -1.71 -0.63
C GLY A 58 -2.12 -0.98 -0.38
N ILE A 59 -2.02 0.28 0.09
CA ILE A 59 -3.13 1.22 0.26
C ILE A 59 -3.00 2.25 -0.89
N GLY A 60 -3.67 1.98 -2.01
CA GLY A 60 -3.73 2.90 -3.16
C GLY A 60 -2.38 3.24 -3.83
N ASN A 61 -1.31 2.47 -3.60
CA ASN A 61 0.01 2.78 -4.18
C ASN A 61 0.06 2.37 -5.65
N THR A 62 0.48 3.29 -6.53
CA THR A 62 0.68 3.05 -7.97
C THR A 62 2.15 3.20 -8.40
N SER A 63 3.02 3.68 -7.50
CA SER A 63 4.42 3.94 -7.81
C SER A 63 5.26 2.68 -7.69
N GLY A 64 5.93 2.32 -8.79
CA GLY A 64 6.85 1.17 -8.84
C GLY A 64 6.17 -0.17 -8.54
N VAL A 65 4.91 -0.32 -8.93
CA VAL A 65 4.13 -1.56 -8.82
C VAL A 65 4.39 -2.42 -10.05
N VAL A 66 4.82 -3.66 -9.84
CA VAL A 66 5.13 -4.60 -10.93
C VAL A 66 4.14 -5.76 -10.90
N PRO A 67 3.52 -6.12 -12.03
CA PRO A 67 2.59 -7.24 -12.12
C PRO A 67 3.20 -8.52 -11.56
N GLY A 68 2.42 -9.28 -10.79
CA GLY A 68 2.86 -10.58 -10.26
C GLY A 68 3.93 -10.51 -9.17
N ARG A 69 4.42 -9.33 -8.77
CA ARG A 69 5.33 -9.17 -7.63
C ARG A 69 4.57 -8.65 -6.41
N PRO A 70 4.29 -9.50 -5.40
CA PRO A 70 3.65 -9.05 -4.17
C PRO A 70 4.50 -7.99 -3.47
N SER A 71 3.86 -7.05 -2.77
CA SER A 71 4.52 -6.07 -1.91
C SER A 71 5.16 -6.83 -0.73
N ARG A 72 6.37 -7.37 -0.91
CA ARG A 72 7.10 -8.07 0.16
C ARG A 72 7.53 -7.05 1.22
N LYS A 73 7.50 -7.46 2.50
CA LYS A 73 8.30 -6.83 3.56
C LYS A 73 9.77 -6.88 3.13
N GLY A 74 10.40 -5.72 2.92
CA GLY A 74 11.85 -5.59 2.66
C GLY A 74 12.27 -5.09 1.28
N ARG A 75 11.61 -4.07 0.72
CA ARG A 75 12.24 -3.25 -0.33
C ARG A 75 13.28 -2.34 0.36
N PRO A 76 14.59 -2.42 0.07
CA PRO A 76 15.52 -1.39 0.52
C PRO A 76 15.09 -0.04 -0.09
N PRO A 77 15.07 1.06 0.69
CA PRO A 77 14.73 2.38 0.17
C PRO A 77 15.75 2.74 -0.92
N GLY A 78 15.28 3.07 -2.12
CA GLY A 78 16.15 3.56 -3.22
C GLY A 78 16.29 2.66 -4.44
N VAL A 79 15.63 1.49 -4.52
CA VAL A 79 15.56 0.76 -5.79
C VAL A 79 14.36 1.26 -6.59
N SER A 80 14.55 2.37 -7.30
CA SER A 80 13.81 2.60 -8.53
C SER A 80 14.16 1.44 -9.46
N SER A 81 13.17 0.62 -9.83
CA SER A 81 13.34 -0.20 -11.04
C SER A 81 13.65 0.78 -12.18
N PRO A 82 14.61 0.45 -13.07
CA PRO A 82 14.86 1.27 -14.24
C PRO A 82 13.60 1.21 -15.10
N THR A 83 12.87 2.31 -15.14
CA THR A 83 11.87 2.57 -16.16
C THR A 83 12.63 2.70 -17.48
N PHE A 84 12.28 1.90 -18.48
CA PHE A 84 12.54 2.28 -19.87
C PHE A 84 11.51 3.35 -20.27
#